data_AF-A0A661LGC8-F1
#
_entry.id   AF-A0A661LGC8-F1
#
_cell.length_a   1.000
_cell.length_b   1.000
_cell.length_c   1.000
_cell.angle_alpha   90.00
_cell.angle_beta   90.00
_cell.angle_gamma   90.00
#
_symmetry.space_group_name_H-M   'P 1'
#
loop_
_entity.id
_entity.type
_entity.pdbx_description
1 polymer ?
#
loop_
_entity_poly.entity_id
_entity_poly.type
_entity_poly.pdbx_seq_one_letter_code
_entity_poly.pdbx_strand_id
1 'polypeptide(L)'
;MRQRQKTKVKRFTITQRVLHLLLMVFFLILGSTGLARLYFQTSWGKGIASFYGGYERSFQIHKIVGILLLCCFLVHALYLVFKMLRKNHGSSLFGPEFLLPRPRDFKEFFQHVAW
;
A
#
# COMPACT_ATOMS: atom_id res chain seq x y z
N MET A 1 31.08 -23.89 -19.44
CA MET A 1 30.25 -22.68 -19.19
C MET A 1 29.47 -22.88 -17.90
N ARG A 2 29.78 -22.14 -16.82
CA ARG A 2 29.19 -22.32 -15.48
C ARG A 2 27.82 -21.63 -15.45
N GLN A 3 26.73 -22.39 -15.49
CA GLN A 3 25.39 -21.81 -15.40
C GLN A 3 25.21 -21.12 -14.02
N ARG A 4 25.07 -19.80 -14.04
CA ARG A 4 24.60 -19.01 -12.89
C ARG A 4 23.18 -19.47 -12.56
N GLN A 5 23.05 -20.37 -11.58
CA GLN A 5 21.77 -20.71 -10.97
C GLN A 5 21.16 -19.40 -10.42
N LYS A 6 20.13 -18.87 -11.10
CA LYS A 6 19.37 -17.73 -10.61
C LYS A 6 18.55 -18.23 -9.42
N THR A 7 19.09 -18.10 -8.22
CA THR A 7 18.35 -18.31 -6.96
C THR A 7 17.16 -17.33 -6.95
N LYS A 8 15.96 -17.83 -7.28
CA LYS A 8 14.74 -17.04 -7.19
C LYS A 8 14.42 -16.79 -5.72
N VAL A 9 14.83 -15.65 -5.20
CA VAL A 9 14.47 -15.22 -3.84
C VAL A 9 12.98 -14.86 -3.82
N LYS A 10 12.17 -15.62 -3.07
CA LYS A 10 10.77 -15.25 -2.80
C LYS A 10 10.72 -14.05 -1.86
N ARG A 11 10.70 -12.84 -2.43
CA ARG A 11 10.63 -11.57 -1.68
C ARG A 11 9.27 -11.35 -0.98
N PHE A 12 8.17 -11.79 -1.60
CA PHE A 12 6.82 -11.63 -1.05
C PHE A 12 6.10 -12.97 -0.91
N THR A 13 5.56 -13.21 0.28
CA THR A 13 4.67 -14.35 0.57
C THR A 13 3.32 -14.18 -0.12
N ILE A 14 2.63 -15.28 -0.41
CA ILE A 14 1.31 -15.26 -1.07
C ILE A 14 0.31 -14.41 -0.24
N THR A 15 0.32 -14.57 1.08
CA THR A 15 -0.50 -13.78 2.02
C THR A 15 -0.27 -12.27 1.87
N GLN A 16 0.99 -11.82 1.74
CA GLN A 16 1.30 -10.40 1.52
C GLN A 16 0.72 -9.88 0.20
N ARG A 17 0.76 -10.70 -0.86
CA ARG A 17 0.21 -10.31 -2.17
C ARG A 17 -1.30 -10.18 -2.12
N VAL A 18 -1.99 -11.16 -1.53
CA VAL A 18 -3.45 -11.13 -1.39
C VAL A 18 -3.90 -9.93 -0.55
N LEU A 19 -3.26 -9.70 0.59
CA LEU A 19 -3.58 -8.57 1.45
C LEU A 19 -3.34 -7.22 0.75
N HIS A 20 -2.26 -7.12 -0.02
CA HIS A 20 -1.97 -5.92 -0.79
C HIS A 20 -2.94 -5.70 -1.96
N LEU A 21 -3.34 -6.76 -2.66
CA LEU A 21 -4.36 -6.68 -3.71
C LEU A 21 -5.70 -6.20 -3.13
N LEU A 22 -6.08 -6.70 -1.95
CA LEU A 22 -7.29 -6.26 -1.26
C LEU A 22 -7.24 -4.76 -0.92
N LEU A 23 -6.10 -4.29 -0.41
CA LEU A 23 -5.82 -2.86 -0.18
C LEU A 23 -5.96 -2.03 -1.47
N MET A 24 -5.42 -2.51 -2.59
CA MET A 24 -5.54 -1.82 -3.87
C MET A 24 -6.99 -1.72 -4.33
N VAL A 25 -7.76 -2.80 -4.24
CA VAL A 25 -9.18 -2.80 -4.63
C VAL A 25 -9.97 -1.80 -3.79
N PHE A 26 -9.79 -1.81 -2.46
CA PHE A 26 -10.45 -0.85 -1.58
C PHE A 26 -10.04 0.59 -1.88
N PHE A 27 -8.76 0.85 -2.17
CA PHE A 27 -8.29 2.17 -2.55
C PHE A 27 -8.94 2.67 -3.85
N LEU A 28 -9.05 1.81 -4.86
CA LEU A 28 -9.70 2.15 -6.13
C LEU A 28 -11.18 2.48 -5.93
N ILE A 29 -11.89 1.70 -5.10
CA ILE A 29 -13.30 1.96 -4.76
C ILE A 29 -13.45 3.27 -3.99
N LEU A 30 -12.54 3.59 -3.06
CA LEU A 30 -12.57 4.89 -2.36
C LEU A 30 -12.31 6.04 -3.32
N GLY A 31 -11.35 5.89 -4.21
CA GLY A 31 -11.02 6.90 -5.22
C GLY A 31 -12.21 7.16 -6.15
N SER A 32 -12.83 6.11 -6.67
CA SER A 32 -13.99 6.23 -7.57
C SER A 32 -15.21 6.85 -6.88
N THR A 33 -15.57 6.38 -5.68
CA THR A 33 -16.69 6.95 -4.90
C THR A 33 -16.40 8.36 -4.41
N GLY A 34 -15.15 8.68 -4.11
CA GLY A 34 -14.70 10.04 -3.77
C GLY A 34 -14.84 11.00 -4.96
N LEU A 35 -14.38 10.59 -6.14
CA LEU A 35 -14.51 11.34 -7.39
C LEU A 35 -15.98 11.54 -7.78
N ALA A 36 -16.81 10.50 -7.64
CA ALA A 36 -18.24 10.57 -7.90
C ALA A 36 -18.94 11.67 -7.09
N ARG A 37 -18.56 11.83 -5.81
CA ARG A 37 -19.10 12.90 -4.96
C ARG A 37 -18.51 14.27 -5.29
N LEU A 38 -17.18 14.35 -5.47
CA LEU A 38 -16.49 15.61 -5.72
C LEU A 38 -17.01 16.30 -6.99
N TYR A 39 -17.27 15.52 -8.02
CA TYR A 39 -17.73 16.01 -9.32
C TYR A 39 -19.21 15.74 -9.57
N PHE A 40 -20.03 15.56 -8.52
CA PHE A 40 -21.46 15.25 -8.70
C PHE A 40 -22.24 16.34 -9.46
N GLN A 41 -21.72 17.57 -9.53
CA GLN A 41 -22.32 18.64 -10.33
C GLN A 41 -22.12 18.43 -11.85
N THR A 42 -21.13 17.64 -12.28
CA THR A 42 -20.87 17.37 -13.70
C THR A 42 -21.62 16.13 -14.19
N SER A 43 -21.86 16.05 -15.49
CA SER A 43 -22.52 14.89 -16.12
C SER A 43 -21.73 13.59 -15.93
N TRP A 44 -20.40 13.64 -16.05
CA TRP A 44 -19.55 12.46 -15.86
C TRP A 44 -19.51 12.01 -14.39
N GLY A 45 -19.47 12.94 -13.42
CA GLY A 45 -19.52 12.59 -12.00
C GLY A 45 -20.86 11.98 -11.59
N LYS A 46 -21.98 12.46 -12.15
CA LYS A 46 -23.29 11.81 -12.04
C LYS A 46 -23.30 10.41 -12.64
N GLY A 47 -22.61 10.19 -13.76
CA GLY A 47 -22.45 8.86 -14.38
C GLY A 47 -21.68 7.88 -13.51
N ILE A 48 -20.62 8.33 -12.82
CA ILE A 48 -19.91 7.48 -11.84
C ILE A 48 -20.80 7.24 -10.62
N ALA A 49 -21.48 8.27 -10.11
CA ALA A 49 -22.36 8.13 -8.96
C ALA A 49 -23.53 7.17 -9.24
N SER A 50 -24.11 7.20 -10.44
CA SER A 50 -25.22 6.30 -10.81
C SER A 50 -24.81 4.83 -10.84
N PHE A 51 -23.56 4.52 -11.23
CA PHE A 51 -23.01 3.16 -11.11
C PHE A 51 -23.06 2.62 -9.67
N TYR A 52 -22.84 3.49 -8.68
CA TYR A 52 -22.94 3.16 -7.26
C TYR A 52 -24.37 3.28 -6.69
N GLY A 53 -25.36 3.70 -7.50
CA GLY A 53 -26.74 3.90 -7.07
C GLY A 53 -27.09 5.33 -6.62
N GLY A 54 -26.29 6.32 -7.02
CA GLY A 54 -26.49 7.75 -6.75
C GLY A 54 -25.52 8.32 -5.73
N TYR A 55 -25.68 9.62 -5.42
CA TYR A 55 -24.81 10.36 -4.50
C TYR A 55 -24.80 9.75 -3.09
N GLU A 56 -25.98 9.49 -2.54
CA GLU A 56 -26.14 9.00 -1.17
C GLU A 56 -25.57 7.58 -1.01
N ARG A 57 -25.85 6.69 -1.96
CA ARG A 57 -25.26 5.34 -1.99
C ARG A 57 -23.74 5.39 -2.14
N SER A 58 -23.21 6.28 -3.00
CA SER A 58 -21.76 6.49 -3.13
C SER A 58 -21.13 6.93 -1.82
N PHE A 59 -21.80 7.80 -1.06
CA PHE A 59 -21.36 8.25 0.26
C PHE A 59 -21.32 7.12 1.29
N GLN A 60 -22.38 6.31 1.36
CA GLN A 60 -22.46 5.15 2.26
C GLN A 60 -21.38 4.11 1.94
N ILE A 61 -21.21 3.76 0.66
CA ILE A 61 -20.17 2.82 0.21
C ILE A 61 -18.79 3.36 0.56
N HIS A 62 -18.51 4.64 0.30
CA HIS A 62 -17.22 5.26 0.62
C HIS A 62 -16.88 5.14 2.11
N LYS A 63 -17.85 5.39 3.00
CA LYS A 63 -17.65 5.26 4.45
C LYS A 63 -17.33 3.82 4.87
N ILE A 64 -18.14 2.87 4.41
CA ILE A 64 -17.99 1.46 4.78
C ILE A 64 -16.65 0.92 4.28
N VAL A 65 -16.34 1.14 2.99
CA VAL A 65 -15.08 0.69 2.40
C VAL A 65 -13.90 1.43 3.04
N GLY A 66 -14.06 2.69 3.46
CA GLY A 66 -13.01 3.47 4.12
C GLY A 66 -12.61 2.87 5.47
N ILE A 67 -13.60 2.44 6.25
CA ILE A 67 -13.36 1.73 7.52
C ILE A 67 -12.66 0.39 7.24
N LEU A 68 -13.14 -0.38 6.26
CA LEU A 68 -12.53 -1.65 5.88
C LEU A 68 -11.08 -1.50 5.39
N LEU A 69 -10.81 -0.47 4.58
CA LEU A 69 -9.48 -0.11 4.11
C LEU A 69 -8.56 0.20 5.28
N LEU A 70 -9.02 1.01 6.24
CA LEU A 70 -8.24 1.38 7.40
C LEU A 70 -7.90 0.15 8.26
N CYS A 71 -8.89 -0.69 8.58
CA CYS A 71 -8.67 -1.93 9.32
C CYS A 71 -7.69 -2.86 8.59
N CYS A 72 -7.88 -3.06 7.28
CA CYS A 72 -7.01 -3.90 6.47
C CYS A 72 -5.58 -3.34 6.39
N PHE A 73 -5.43 -2.02 6.30
CA PHE A 73 -4.14 -1.33 6.29
C PHE A 73 -3.41 -1.52 7.61
N LEU A 74 -4.11 -1.37 8.74
CA LEU A 74 -3.54 -1.60 10.07
C LEU A 74 -3.06 -3.05 10.22
N VAL A 75 -3.88 -4.04 9.85
CA VAL A 75 -3.49 -5.46 9.88
C VAL A 75 -2.28 -5.72 8.99
N HIS A 76 -2.24 -5.13 7.79
CA HIS A 76 -1.11 -5.26 6.87
C HIS A 76 0.17 -4.64 7.43
N ALA A 77 0.09 -3.41 7.96
CA ALA A 77 1.21 -2.69 8.53
C ALA A 77 1.76 -3.45 9.76
N LEU A 78 0.89 -3.86 10.69
CA LEU A 78 1.28 -4.65 11.85
C LEU A 78 1.93 -5.97 11.43
N TYR A 79 1.35 -6.71 10.49
CA TYR A 79 1.93 -7.95 9.98
C TYR A 79 3.34 -7.73 9.40
N LEU A 80 3.55 -6.65 8.64
CA LEU A 80 4.87 -6.31 8.11
C LEU A 80 5.86 -5.95 9.22
N VAL A 81 5.45 -5.13 10.19
CA VAL A 81 6.28 -4.75 11.34
C VAL A 81 6.66 -5.98 12.17
N PHE A 82 5.69 -6.81 12.57
CA PHE A 82 5.94 -8.04 13.33
C PHE A 82 6.86 -9.01 12.59
N LYS A 83 6.65 -9.20 11.28
CA LYS A 83 7.51 -10.06 10.46
C LYS A 83 8.93 -9.50 10.34
N MET A 84 9.06 -8.18 10.24
CA MET A 84 10.36 -7.50 10.21
C MET A 84 11.10 -7.68 11.54
N LEU A 85 10.43 -7.43 12.67
CA LEU A 85 10.99 -7.59 14.01
C LEU A 85 11.41 -9.04 14.29
N ARG A 86 10.58 -10.02 13.94
CA ARG A 86 10.87 -11.46 14.18
C ARG A 86 12.00 -12.00 13.31
N LYS A 87 12.16 -11.48 12.08
CA LYS A 87 13.29 -11.85 11.21
C LYS A 87 14.62 -11.26 11.72
N ASN A 88 14.57 -10.20 12.53
CA ASN A 88 15.74 -9.45 12.98
C ASN A 88 16.22 -9.81 14.41
N HIS A 89 15.87 -11.00 14.91
CA HIS A 89 16.22 -11.48 16.27
C HIS A 89 17.72 -11.61 16.58
N GLY A 90 18.62 -11.29 15.64
CA GLY A 90 20.08 -11.39 15.83
C GLY A 90 20.87 -10.08 15.71
N SER A 91 20.27 -8.99 15.24
CA SER A 91 20.96 -7.71 15.18
C SER A 91 19.96 -6.59 15.31
N SER A 92 20.10 -5.85 16.42
CA SER A 92 19.61 -4.51 16.73
C SER A 92 18.48 -3.96 15.84
N LEU A 93 17.46 -3.38 16.48
CA LEU A 93 16.41 -2.58 15.83
C LEU A 93 16.95 -1.44 14.92
N PHE A 94 18.28 -1.25 14.87
CA PHE A 94 19.07 -0.34 14.04
C PHE A 94 20.11 -1.05 13.13
N GLY A 95 19.86 -2.29 12.70
CA GLY A 95 20.78 -3.04 11.82
C GLY A 95 20.89 -2.49 10.38
N PRO A 96 22.00 -2.76 9.68
CA PRO A 96 22.29 -2.25 8.31
C PRO A 96 21.34 -2.76 7.20
N GLU A 97 20.45 -3.70 7.52
CA GLU A 97 19.51 -4.34 6.59
C GLU A 97 18.10 -3.72 6.62
N PHE A 98 17.93 -2.59 7.33
CA PHE A 98 16.63 -1.92 7.47
C PHE A 98 16.22 -1.18 6.19
N LEU A 99 14.97 -1.38 5.76
CA LEU A 99 14.32 -0.69 4.63
C LEU A 99 13.81 0.72 4.97
N LEU A 100 14.03 1.20 6.20
CA LEU A 100 13.62 2.54 6.59
C LEU A 100 14.71 3.54 6.17
N PRO A 101 14.35 4.69 5.59
CA PRO A 101 15.31 5.72 5.22
C PRO A 101 16.06 6.18 6.47
N ARG A 102 17.37 5.97 6.50
CA ARG A 102 18.25 6.43 7.57
C ARG A 102 18.76 7.84 7.25
N PRO A 103 19.11 8.64 8.27
CA PRO A 103 19.82 9.90 8.07
C PRO A 103 21.12 9.74 7.27
N ARG A 104 21.76 8.56 7.37
CA ARG A 104 22.94 8.21 6.57
C ARG A 104 22.63 8.08 5.08
N ASP A 105 21.46 7.57 4.73
CA ASP A 105 21.06 7.40 3.32
C ASP A 105 20.86 8.77 2.65
N PHE A 106 20.45 9.80 3.40
CA PHE A 106 20.44 11.19 2.92
C PHE A 106 21.86 11.69 2.60
N LYS A 107 22.83 11.43 3.48
CA LYS A 107 24.22 11.82 3.24
C LYS A 107 24.80 11.13 2.00
N GLU A 108 24.51 9.83 1.84
CA GLU A 108 24.96 9.05 0.68
C GLU A 108 24.25 9.49 -0.62
N PHE A 109 22.97 9.87 -0.57
CA PHE A 109 22.26 10.47 -1.69
C PHE A 109 22.96 11.76 -2.18
N PHE A 110 23.26 12.69 -1.28
CA PHE A 110 23.94 13.94 -1.66
C PHE A 110 25.37 13.70 -2.17
N GLN A 111 26.08 12.69 -1.67
CA GLN A 111 27.39 12.32 -2.20
C GLN A 111 27.32 11.73 -3.62
N HIS A 112 26.26 10.99 -3.95
CA HIS A 112 26.05 10.45 -5.30
C HIS A 112 25.55 11.49 -6.31
N VAL A 113 24.81 12.50 -5.86
CA VAL A 113 24.35 13.61 -6.72
C VAL A 113 25.46 14.63 -6.97
N ALA A 114 26.46 14.71 -6.09
CA ALA A 114 27.62 15.59 -6.22
C ALA A 114 28.75 15.00 -7.11
N TRP A 115 28.51 13.87 -7.77
CA TRP A 115 29.37 13.28 -8.80
C TRP A 115 28.76 13.50 -10.18
#